data_AF-A0A2D6M756-F1
#
_entry.id   AF-A0A2D6M756-F1
#
_cell.length_a   1.000
_cell.length_b   1.000
_cell.length_c   1.000
_cell.angle_alpha   90.00
_cell.angle_beta   90.00
_cell.angle_gamma   90.00
#
_symmetry.space_group_name_H-M   'P 1'
#
loop_
_entity.id
_entity.type
_entity.pdbx_description
1 polymer ?
#
loop_
_entity_poly.entity_id
_entity_poly.type
_entity_poly.pdbx_seq_one_letter_code
_entity_poly.pdbx_strand_id
1 'polypeptide(L)'
;MSLDDYNYYNDSRTRAARQSKWYTTLDESTMTAQVMVEDEDGDEILETMPVRFEKCGLCDGTGSHVNPSIDSGGLTSDDFYDDPDFAEEYTSGRYDVTCYECGGKKVTAELDESQLNDRQKEVLHEIHENARYEAEYEAMVAAERRFGC
;
A
#
# COMPACT_ATOMS: atom_id res chain seq x y z
N MET A 1 8.37 7.88 -21.64
CA MET A 1 7.92 6.70 -20.86
C MET A 1 7.13 5.83 -21.81
N SER A 2 7.44 4.54 -21.91
CA SER A 2 6.68 3.62 -22.78
C SER A 2 5.30 3.34 -22.19
N LEU A 3 4.39 2.75 -22.97
CA LEU A 3 3.09 2.31 -22.46
C LEU A 3 3.27 1.18 -21.42
N ASP A 4 4.22 0.28 -21.65
CA ASP A 4 4.54 -0.80 -20.71
C ASP A 4 5.10 -0.27 -19.38
N ASP A 5 5.98 0.74 -19.44
CA ASP A 5 6.44 1.44 -18.24
C ASP A 5 5.24 2.09 -17.54
N TYR A 6 4.36 2.78 -18.28
CA TYR A 6 3.21 3.41 -17.67
C TYR A 6 2.32 2.39 -16.94
N ASN A 7 2.03 1.25 -17.58
CA ASN A 7 1.22 0.20 -16.99
C ASN A 7 1.89 -0.42 -15.75
N TYR A 8 3.17 -0.77 -15.84
CA TYR A 8 3.92 -1.35 -14.73
C TYR A 8 3.95 -0.45 -13.49
N TYR A 9 4.18 0.86 -13.68
CA TYR A 9 4.27 1.80 -12.56
C TYR A 9 2.90 2.15 -11.95
N ASN A 10 1.80 2.00 -12.71
CA ASN A 10 0.44 2.24 -12.23
C ASN A 10 -0.24 0.98 -11.67
N ASP A 11 0.32 -0.21 -11.91
CA ASP A 11 -0.16 -1.48 -11.34
C ASP A 11 -0.23 -1.41 -9.82
N SER A 12 -1.34 -1.89 -9.23
CA SER A 12 -1.57 -1.83 -7.78
C SER A 12 -0.51 -2.59 -6.99
N ARG A 13 0.02 -3.69 -7.51
CA ARG A 13 1.08 -4.48 -6.88
C ARG A 13 2.36 -3.66 -6.83
N THR A 14 2.76 -3.06 -7.95
CA THR A 14 3.96 -2.21 -8.01
C THR A 14 3.83 -0.97 -7.12
N ARG A 15 2.65 -0.38 -7.04
CA ARG A 15 2.38 0.75 -6.13
C ARG A 15 2.49 0.33 -4.67
N ALA A 16 1.95 -0.83 -4.29
CA ALA A 16 2.06 -1.37 -2.93
C ALA A 16 3.52 -1.58 -2.51
N ALA A 17 4.40 -1.98 -3.43
CA ALA A 17 5.84 -2.12 -3.16
C ALA A 17 6.53 -0.81 -2.76
N ARG A 18 5.97 0.34 -3.18
CA ARG A 18 6.54 1.68 -2.96
C ARG A 18 5.83 2.45 -1.87
N GLN A 19 4.68 1.96 -1.41
CA GLN A 19 3.89 2.64 -0.40
C GLN A 19 4.59 2.50 0.95
N SER A 20 4.91 3.65 1.56
CA SER A 20 5.36 3.67 2.95
C SER A 20 4.29 3.08 3.86
N LYS A 21 4.71 2.33 4.88
CA LYS A 21 3.79 1.90 5.92
C LYS A 21 3.28 3.11 6.70
N TRP A 22 2.05 3.03 7.18
CA TRP A 22 1.44 4.09 8.00
C TRP A 22 2.06 4.17 9.40
N TYR A 23 2.85 3.17 9.79
CA TYR A 23 3.60 3.08 11.03
C TYR A 23 5.11 3.03 10.77
N THR A 24 5.88 3.50 11.75
CA THR A 24 7.35 3.44 11.76
C THR A 24 7.85 2.07 12.22
N THR A 25 7.26 1.56 13.31
CA THR A 25 7.65 0.28 13.92
C THR A 25 6.41 -0.52 14.29
N LEU A 26 6.47 -1.84 14.11
CA LEU A 26 5.41 -2.78 14.49
C LEU A 26 5.98 -3.78 15.52
N ASP A 27 5.35 -3.85 16.69
CA ASP A 27 5.59 -4.90 17.68
C ASP A 27 4.47 -5.96 17.57
N GLU A 28 4.82 -7.10 16.97
CA GLU A 28 3.90 -8.23 16.79
C GLU A 28 3.60 -8.98 18.09
N SER A 29 4.41 -8.79 19.15
CA SER A 29 4.21 -9.46 20.43
C SER A 29 3.16 -8.78 21.29
N THR A 30 3.11 -7.44 21.24
CA THR A 30 2.12 -6.61 21.94
C THR A 30 0.97 -6.17 21.07
N MET A 31 1.01 -6.46 19.76
CA MET A 31 0.02 -6.01 18.77
C MET A 31 -0.15 -4.48 18.80
N THR A 32 0.98 -3.78 18.78
CA THR A 32 1.03 -2.31 18.76
C THR A 32 2.00 -1.80 17.71
N ALA A 33 1.67 -0.67 17.09
CA ALA A 33 2.53 0.02 16.14
C ALA A 33 2.84 1.44 16.63
N GLN A 34 4.02 1.95 16.30
CA GLN A 34 4.40 3.33 16.60
C GLN A 34 4.19 4.20 15.37
N VAL A 35 3.48 5.30 15.55
CA VAL A 35 3.26 6.35 14.55
C VAL A 35 3.98 7.62 14.97
N MET A 36 4.54 8.35 14.01
CA MET A 36 5.17 9.64 14.25
C MET A 36 4.12 10.73 14.11
N VAL A 37 4.00 11.57 15.12
CA VAL A 37 3.05 12.69 15.16
C VAL A 37 3.74 13.92 15.75
N GLU A 38 3.28 15.11 15.38
CA GLU A 38 3.75 16.36 15.96
C GLU A 38 2.90 16.68 17.19
N ASP A 39 3.53 17.10 18.28
CA ASP A 39 2.82 17.58 19.48
C ASP A 39 2.41 19.06 19.39
N GLU A 40 1.83 19.59 20.47
CA GLU A 40 1.37 20.99 20.54
C GLU A 40 2.50 22.02 20.39
N ASP A 41 3.75 21.62 20.70
CA ASP A 41 4.94 22.46 20.61
C ASP A 41 5.63 22.32 19.23
N GLY A 42 5.15 21.41 18.38
CA GLY A 42 5.70 21.09 17.06
C GLY A 42 6.88 20.11 17.10
N ASP A 43 7.05 19.39 18.21
CA ASP A 43 8.07 18.35 18.34
C ASP A 43 7.54 17.00 17.82
N GLU A 44 8.36 16.27 17.06
CA GLU A 44 8.03 14.93 16.57
C GLU A 44 8.10 13.89 17.71
N ILE A 45 6.97 13.31 18.06
CA ILE A 45 6.83 12.25 19.08
C ILE A 45 6.36 10.93 18.45
N LEU A 46 6.65 9.82 19.14
CA LEU A 46 6.19 8.49 18.75
C LEU A 46 5.01 8.07 19.64
N GLU A 47 3.83 7.96 19.04
CA GLU A 47 2.62 7.48 19.70
C GLU A 47 2.37 6.00 19.41
N THR A 48 1.96 5.26 20.43
CA THR A 48 1.70 3.81 20.30
C THR A 48 0.22 3.58 20.01
N MET A 49 -0.07 2.87 18.93
CA MET A 49 -1.41 2.58 18.44
C MET A 49 -1.69 1.07 18.44
N PRO A 50 -2.87 0.60 18.87
CA PRO A 50 -3.24 -0.81 18.80
C PRO A 50 -3.45 -1.24 17.34
N VAL A 51 -3.03 -2.44 17.01
CA VAL A 51 -3.20 -3.01 15.66
C VAL A 51 -3.85 -4.37 15.69
N ARG A 52 -4.48 -4.71 14.57
CA ARG A 52 -4.97 -6.05 14.27
C ARG A 52 -4.43 -6.52 12.94
N PHE A 53 -4.29 -7.83 12.78
CA PHE A 53 -3.96 -8.41 11.49
C PHE A 53 -5.21 -8.63 10.66
N GLU A 54 -5.19 -8.12 9.44
CA GLU A 54 -6.21 -8.40 8.44
C GLU A 54 -5.63 -9.17 7.27
N LYS A 55 -6.49 -9.91 6.58
CA LYS A 55 -6.11 -10.64 5.37
C LYS A 55 -5.60 -9.62 4.35
N CYS A 56 -4.40 -9.86 3.81
CA CYS A 56 -3.78 -8.94 2.85
C CYS A 56 -4.68 -8.74 1.63
N GLY A 57 -5.05 -7.49 1.35
CA GLY A 57 -5.96 -7.15 0.26
C GLY A 57 -5.36 -7.36 -1.12
N LEU A 58 -4.04 -7.22 -1.28
CA LEU A 58 -3.38 -7.38 -2.58
C LEU A 58 -3.33 -8.84 -3.05
N CYS A 59 -2.89 -9.76 -2.18
CA CYS A 59 -2.72 -11.17 -2.53
C CYS A 59 -3.87 -12.06 -2.08
N ASP A 60 -4.88 -11.48 -1.41
CA ASP A 60 -5.99 -12.19 -0.79
C ASP A 60 -5.52 -13.40 0.03
N GLY A 61 -4.49 -13.20 0.84
CA GLY A 61 -3.97 -14.21 1.77
C GLY A 61 -3.16 -15.36 1.16
N THR A 62 -2.86 -15.33 -0.14
CA THR A 62 -1.98 -16.32 -0.78
C THR A 62 -0.51 -16.14 -0.36
N GLY A 63 -0.07 -14.89 -0.18
CA GLY A 63 1.30 -14.52 0.15
C GLY A 63 2.19 -14.29 -1.08
N SER A 64 1.66 -14.51 -2.29
CA SER A 64 2.33 -14.27 -3.56
C SER A 64 1.39 -13.55 -4.53
N HIS A 65 1.95 -13.03 -5.61
CA HIS A 65 1.18 -12.64 -6.79
C HIS A 65 2.06 -12.78 -8.02
N VAL A 66 1.46 -12.85 -9.19
CA VAL A 66 2.21 -12.83 -10.45
C VAL A 66 3.08 -11.58 -10.51
N ASN A 67 4.31 -11.73 -10.98
CA ASN A 67 5.23 -10.62 -11.19
C ASN A 67 4.61 -9.58 -12.15
N PRO A 68 4.42 -8.31 -11.73
CA PRO A 68 3.81 -7.29 -12.58
C PRO A 68 4.58 -7.06 -13.88
N SER A 69 5.89 -7.32 -13.92
CA SER A 69 6.67 -7.22 -15.17
C SER A 69 6.25 -8.22 -16.25
N ILE A 70 5.46 -9.25 -15.90
CA ILE A 70 4.96 -10.28 -16.81
C ILE A 70 3.58 -9.93 -17.35
N ASP A 71 2.66 -9.43 -16.51
CA ASP A 71 1.25 -9.31 -16.88
C ASP A 71 0.62 -7.92 -16.66
N SER A 72 1.37 -6.91 -16.19
CA SER A 72 0.81 -5.55 -16.04
C SER A 72 0.44 -4.91 -17.38
N GLY A 73 1.04 -5.37 -18.48
CA GLY A 73 0.70 -4.94 -19.84
C GLY A 73 -0.56 -5.61 -20.40
N GLY A 74 -1.12 -6.59 -19.68
CA GLY A 74 -2.17 -7.48 -20.17
C GLY A 74 -1.61 -8.64 -20.99
N LEU A 75 -2.23 -9.81 -20.83
CA LEU A 75 -1.99 -11.00 -21.65
C LEU A 75 -3.26 -11.32 -22.42
N THR A 76 -3.13 -11.67 -23.69
CA THR A 76 -4.24 -12.03 -24.58
C THR A 76 -4.37 -13.55 -24.69
N SER A 77 -5.48 -14.03 -25.25
CA SER A 77 -5.65 -15.46 -25.50
C SER A 77 -4.66 -16.02 -26.52
N ASP A 78 -4.19 -15.18 -27.45
CA ASP A 78 -3.20 -15.58 -28.46
C ASP A 78 -1.85 -15.86 -27.79
N ASP A 79 -1.45 -15.07 -26.77
CA ASP A 79 -0.22 -15.29 -26.00
C ASP A 79 -0.17 -16.68 -25.35
N PHE A 80 -1.32 -17.21 -24.93
CA PHE A 80 -1.43 -18.55 -24.34
C PHE A 80 -1.62 -19.67 -25.38
N TYR A 81 -2.17 -19.34 -26.55
CA TYR A 81 -2.39 -20.32 -27.62
C TYR A 81 -1.10 -20.58 -28.40
N ASP A 82 -0.33 -19.53 -28.67
CA ASP A 82 0.92 -19.59 -29.41
C ASP A 82 2.06 -20.22 -28.57
N ASP A 83 1.99 -20.10 -27.23
CA ASP A 83 2.94 -20.72 -26.30
C ASP A 83 2.20 -21.48 -25.16
N PRO A 84 1.87 -22.77 -25.38
CA PRO A 84 1.22 -23.61 -24.37
C PRO A 84 2.08 -23.83 -23.12
N ASP A 85 3.41 -23.84 -23.26
CA ASP A 85 4.33 -24.02 -22.13
C ASP A 85 4.28 -22.77 -21.23
N PHE A 86 4.23 -21.57 -21.80
CA PHE A 86 3.99 -20.33 -21.07
C PHE A 86 2.67 -20.35 -20.30
N ALA A 87 1.59 -20.87 -20.91
CA ALA A 87 0.29 -20.98 -20.23
C ALA A 87 0.34 -21.90 -19.00
N GLU A 88 1.01 -23.05 -19.12
CA GLU A 88 1.21 -23.97 -18.00
C GLU A 88 2.04 -23.32 -16.89
N GLU A 89 3.17 -22.68 -17.26
CA GLU A 89 4.05 -22.00 -16.30
C GLU A 89 3.39 -20.82 -15.59
N TYR A 90 2.57 -20.05 -16.31
CA TYR A 90 1.79 -18.95 -15.76
C TYR A 90 0.77 -19.46 -14.74
N THR A 91 -0.02 -20.46 -15.11
CA THR A 91 -1.05 -21.02 -14.22
C THR A 91 -0.48 -21.83 -13.06
N SER A 92 0.73 -22.38 -13.19
CA SER A 92 1.43 -23.05 -12.10
C SER A 92 2.04 -22.09 -11.07
N GLY A 93 1.98 -20.78 -11.31
CA GLY A 93 2.60 -19.76 -10.45
C GLY A 93 4.12 -19.68 -10.59
N ARG A 94 4.71 -20.14 -11.70
CA ARG A 94 6.18 -20.09 -11.90
C ARG A 94 6.72 -18.66 -11.90
N TYR A 95 5.87 -17.71 -12.29
CA TYR A 95 6.17 -16.28 -12.34
C TYR A 95 5.73 -15.53 -11.08
N ASP A 96 5.25 -16.24 -10.07
CA ASP A 96 4.86 -15.62 -8.81
C ASP A 96 6.06 -15.07 -8.06
N VAL A 97 5.87 -13.90 -7.49
CA VAL A 97 6.79 -13.25 -6.57
C VAL A 97 6.13 -13.12 -5.21
N THR A 98 6.95 -13.00 -4.16
CA THR A 98 6.45 -12.66 -2.83
C THR A 98 5.60 -11.40 -2.89
N CYS A 99 4.42 -11.43 -2.27
CA CYS A 99 3.50 -10.31 -2.29
C CYS A 99 4.18 -9.03 -1.78
N TYR A 100 4.13 -7.97 -2.59
CA TYR A 100 4.80 -6.71 -2.28
C TYR A 100 4.18 -5.94 -1.11
N GLU A 101 2.91 -6.19 -0.79
CA GLU A 101 2.21 -5.54 0.32
C GLU A 101 2.52 -6.20 1.67
N CYS A 102 2.29 -7.51 1.79
CA CYS A 102 2.43 -8.24 3.05
C CYS A 102 3.81 -8.91 3.24
N GLY A 103 4.68 -8.88 2.23
CA GLY A 103 5.98 -9.55 2.28
C GLY A 103 5.88 -11.07 2.47
N GLY A 104 4.79 -11.69 2.01
CA GLY A 104 4.53 -13.13 2.17
C GLY A 104 3.89 -13.54 3.50
N LYS A 105 3.62 -12.59 4.41
CA LYS A 105 2.96 -12.88 5.70
C LYS A 105 1.48 -13.25 5.57
N LYS A 106 0.87 -13.02 4.40
CA LYS A 106 -0.57 -13.24 4.11
C LYS A 106 -1.53 -12.30 4.84
N VAL A 107 -1.02 -11.47 5.73
CA VAL A 107 -1.75 -10.47 6.50
C VAL A 107 -1.04 -9.12 6.50
N THR A 108 -1.80 -8.04 6.68
CA THR A 108 -1.30 -6.67 6.91
C THR A 108 -1.71 -6.18 8.30
N ALA A 109 -0.90 -5.31 8.88
CA ALA A 109 -1.19 -4.69 10.17
C ALA A 109 -2.05 -3.44 9.94
N GLU A 110 -3.31 -3.53 10.35
CA GLU A 110 -4.27 -2.44 10.28
C GLU A 110 -4.52 -1.87 11.68
N LEU A 111 -4.90 -0.60 11.73
CA LEU A 111 -5.24 0.07 12.98
C LEU A 111 -6.48 -0.59 13.60
N ASP A 112 -6.41 -0.97 14.88
CA ASP A 112 -7.58 -1.48 15.59
C ASP A 112 -8.37 -0.33 16.24
N GLU A 113 -9.23 0.30 15.45
CA GLU A 113 -10.07 1.42 15.90
C GLU A 113 -10.95 1.09 17.12
N SER A 114 -11.28 -0.20 17.31
CA SER A 114 -12.15 -0.63 18.42
C SER A 114 -11.45 -0.58 19.79
N GLN A 115 -10.12 -0.59 19.81
CA GLN A 115 -9.30 -0.61 21.01
C GLN A 115 -8.63 0.75 21.31
N LEU A 116 -8.93 1.79 20.53
CA LEU A 116 -8.34 3.11 20.75
C LEU A 116 -8.83 3.73 22.06
N ASN A 117 -7.89 4.22 22.85
CA ASN A 117 -8.17 5.12 23.98
C ASN A 117 -8.48 6.55 23.49
N ASP A 118 -8.92 7.42 24.39
CA ASP A 118 -9.37 8.76 24.01
C ASP A 118 -8.25 9.63 23.44
N ARG A 119 -7.02 9.51 23.96
CA ARG A 119 -5.84 10.20 23.41
C ARG A 119 -5.51 9.70 22.00
N GLN A 120 -5.53 8.38 21.78
CA GLN A 120 -5.24 7.79 20.47
C GLN A 120 -6.29 8.16 19.42
N LYS A 121 -7.56 8.35 19.82
CA LYS A 121 -8.61 8.84 18.92
C LYS A 121 -8.37 10.29 18.51
N GLU A 122 -7.93 11.13 19.44
CA GLU A 122 -7.55 12.51 19.16
C GLU A 122 -6.38 12.56 18.17
N VAL A 123 -5.33 11.77 18.42
CA VAL A 123 -4.19 11.63 17.49
C VAL A 123 -4.63 11.17 16.10
N LEU A 124 -5.51 10.17 16.00
CA LEU A 124 -6.04 9.71 14.71
C LEU A 124 -6.83 10.81 14.00
N HIS A 125 -7.61 11.60 14.75
CA HIS A 125 -8.36 12.72 14.20
C HIS A 125 -7.43 13.81 13.65
N GLU A 126 -6.38 14.17 14.38
CA GLU A 126 -5.37 15.15 13.94
C GLU A 126 -4.68 14.70 12.66
N ILE A 127 -4.26 13.43 12.57
CA ILE A 127 -3.67 12.86 11.35
C ILE A 127 -4.63 13.00 10.16
N HIS A 128 -5.91 12.67 10.35
CA HIS A 128 -6.91 12.78 9.29
C HIS A 128 -7.19 14.23 8.88
N GLU A 129 -7.23 15.16 9.81
CA GLU A 129 -7.41 16.58 9.50
C GLU A 129 -6.20 17.14 8.74
N ASN A 130 -4.99 16.85 9.18
CA ASN A 130 -3.76 17.26 8.50
C ASN A 130 -3.70 16.72 7.07
N ALA A 131 -3.99 15.43 6.88
CA ALA A 131 -4.06 14.83 5.55
C ALA A 131 -5.12 15.49 4.65
N ARG A 132 -6.28 15.89 5.21
CA ARG A 132 -7.30 16.63 4.47
C ARG A 132 -6.80 18.02 4.07
N TYR A 133 -6.19 18.76 4.99
CA TYR A 133 -5.66 20.10 4.72
C TYR A 133 -4.57 20.07 3.65
N GLU A 134 -3.65 19.10 3.73
CA GLU A 134 -2.62 18.89 2.71
C GLU A 134 -3.22 18.59 1.34
N ALA A 135 -4.20 17.68 1.26
CA ALA A 135 -4.88 17.34 0.01
C ALA A 135 -5.62 18.54 -0.61
N GLU A 136 -6.26 19.38 0.22
CA GLU A 136 -6.91 20.61 -0.24
C GLU A 136 -5.89 21.63 -0.78
N TYR A 137 -4.76 21.80 -0.09
CA TYR A 137 -3.67 22.67 -0.52
C TYR A 137 -3.06 22.19 -1.84
N GLU A 138 -2.76 20.90 -1.97
CA GLU A 138 -2.23 20.30 -3.18
C GLU A 138 -3.20 20.46 -4.37
N ALA A 139 -4.49 20.28 -4.14
CA ALA A 139 -5.52 20.48 -5.17
C ALA A 139 -5.57 21.94 -5.64
N MET A 140 -5.46 22.91 -4.73
CA MET A 140 -5.37 24.33 -5.06
C MET A 140 -4.11 24.63 -5.90
N VAL A 141 -2.93 24.16 -5.46
CA VAL A 141 -1.66 24.34 -6.18
C VAL A 141 -1.71 23.68 -7.57
N ALA A 142 -2.29 22.50 -7.69
CA ALA A 142 -2.45 21.80 -8.96
C ALA A 142 -3.40 22.56 -9.91
N ALA A 143 -4.46 23.15 -9.38
CA ALA A 143 -5.35 24.01 -10.17
C ALA A 143 -4.60 25.27 -10.65
N GLU A 144 -3.86 25.95 -9.77
CA GLU A 144 -3.03 27.10 -10.15
C GLU A 144 -2.01 26.75 -11.24
N ARG A 145 -1.31 25.60 -11.12
CA ARG A 145 -0.37 25.12 -12.15
C ARG A 145 -1.04 24.80 -13.50
N ARG A 146 -2.32 24.46 -13.51
CA ARG A 146 -3.09 24.22 -14.74
C ARG A 146 -3.57 25.53 -15.39
N PHE A 147 -3.78 26.59 -14.62
CA PHE A 147 -4.25 27.89 -15.10
C PHE A 147 -3.12 28.92 -15.32
N GLY A 148 -1.94 28.70 -14.75
CA GLY A 148 -0.74 29.51 -14.99
C GLY A 148 -0.02 29.09 -16.28
N CYS A 149 -0.02 29.98 -17.28
CA CYS A 149 0.83 29.94 -18.47
C CYS A 149 2.31 30.14 -18.11
#